data_AF-A0A9W4TQ97-F1
#
_entry.id   AF-A0A9W4TQ97-F1
#
_cell.length_a   1.000
_cell.length_b   1.000
_cell.length_c   1.000
_cell.angle_alpha   90.00
_cell.angle_beta   90.00
_cell.angle_gamma   90.00
#
_symmetry.space_group_name_H-M   'P 1'
#
loop_
_entity.id
_entity.type
_entity.pdbx_description
1 polymer ?
#
loop_
_entity_poly.entity_id
_entity_poly.type
_entity_poly.pdbx_seq_one_letter_code
_entity_poly.pdbx_strand_id
1 'polypeptide(L)'
;MKLHSMVRGMIGTVNNDIIVSLYRSIPYIKNGTHQIPQYEPPIEITVQVQSLSSSDLQYVNFTTMQGEHKAVYSECQLYGADRVRGTGGDILEFYGRRWLVVQRLEAYENSGWCKVMVTSQLDHPQDDEAEIEDNI
;
A
#
# COMPACT_ATOMS: atom_id res chain seq x y z
N MET A 1 -21.07 -1.97 13.44
CA MET A 1 -22.13 -2.90 12.97
C MET A 1 -21.61 -4.33 13.08
N LYS A 2 -22.39 -5.29 13.60
CA LYS A 2 -21.96 -6.68 13.93
C LYS A 2 -22.01 -7.70 12.77
N LEU A 3 -22.45 -7.28 11.58
CA LEU A 3 -22.55 -8.16 10.42
C LEU A 3 -21.18 -8.40 9.76
N HIS A 4 -20.32 -7.38 9.74
CA HIS A 4 -18.96 -7.49 9.21
C HIS A 4 -18.13 -8.55 9.96
N SER A 5 -18.20 -8.56 11.29
CA SER A 5 -17.52 -9.55 12.13
C SER A 5 -18.01 -10.99 11.94
N MET A 6 -19.29 -11.18 11.57
CA MET A 6 -19.85 -12.52 11.37
C MET A 6 -19.48 -13.10 10.01
N VAL A 7 -19.47 -12.27 8.96
CA VAL A 7 -19.12 -12.70 7.60
C VAL A 7 -17.60 -12.94 7.45
N ARG A 8 -16.75 -12.15 8.15
CA ARG A 8 -15.30 -12.35 8.14
C ARG A 8 -14.86 -13.77 8.56
N GLY A 9 -15.54 -14.38 9.52
CA GLY A 9 -15.23 -15.74 9.98
C GLY A 9 -15.44 -16.83 8.92
N MET A 10 -16.39 -16.67 8.00
CA MET A 10 -16.61 -17.62 6.90
C MET A 10 -15.68 -17.37 5.70
N ILE A 11 -15.18 -16.14 5.53
CA ILE A 11 -14.23 -15.78 4.47
C ILE A 11 -12.84 -16.38 4.73
N GLY A 12 -12.47 -16.61 6.00
CA GLY A 12 -11.18 -17.21 6.38
C GLY A 12 -10.91 -18.61 5.78
N THR A 13 -11.95 -19.34 5.37
CA THR A 13 -11.76 -20.63 4.68
C THR A 13 -11.17 -20.49 3.28
N VAL A 14 -11.39 -19.33 2.63
CA VAL A 14 -10.99 -19.08 1.23
C VAL A 14 -9.86 -18.05 1.15
N ASN A 15 -9.88 -17.03 2.00
CA ASN A 15 -8.83 -16.02 2.11
C ASN A 15 -8.72 -15.51 3.54
N ASN A 16 -7.65 -15.91 4.22
CA ASN A 16 -7.43 -15.56 5.62
C ASN A 16 -6.98 -14.10 5.79
N ASP A 17 -7.39 -13.52 6.92
CA ASP A 17 -6.78 -12.31 7.44
C ASP A 17 -5.28 -12.58 7.71
N ILE A 18 -4.41 -11.69 7.25
CA ILE A 18 -2.98 -11.72 7.51
C ILE A 18 -2.56 -10.47 8.28
N ILE A 19 -1.53 -10.62 9.11
CA ILE A 19 -0.87 -9.49 9.77
C ILE A 19 0.19 -8.95 8.81
N VAL A 20 0.19 -7.64 8.60
CA VAL A 20 1.13 -6.95 7.71
C VAL A 20 1.69 -5.72 8.41
N SER A 21 2.92 -5.34 8.05
CA SER A 21 3.53 -4.12 8.56
C SER A 21 3.12 -2.94 7.68
N LEU A 22 2.51 -1.93 8.27
CA LEU A 22 2.15 -0.67 7.65
C LEU A 22 3.19 0.40 7.98
N TYR A 23 3.77 0.97 6.94
CA TYR A 23 4.62 2.16 6.99
C TYR A 23 3.81 3.33 6.44
N ARG A 24 3.40 4.24 7.33
CA ARG A 24 2.61 5.42 6.96
C ARG A 24 3.50 6.49 6.34
N SER A 25 3.12 6.99 5.17
CA SER A 25 3.89 8.06 4.52
C SER A 25 3.74 9.38 5.27
N ILE A 26 4.88 10.01 5.56
CA ILE A 26 4.97 11.38 6.08
C ILE A 26 5.59 12.29 5.02
N PRO A 27 5.46 13.63 5.15
CA PRO A 27 5.98 14.54 4.16
C PRO A 27 7.45 14.29 3.84
N TYR A 28 7.79 14.25 2.56
CA TYR A 28 9.18 14.01 2.14
C TYR A 28 10.08 15.18 2.55
N ILE A 29 11.36 14.88 2.78
CA ILE A 29 12.39 15.91 2.91
C ILE A 29 13.00 16.17 1.53
N LYS A 30 13.24 17.44 1.22
CA LYS A 30 13.95 17.84 0.01
C LYS A 30 15.45 17.86 0.31
N ASN A 31 16.23 17.08 -0.45
CA ASN A 31 17.68 17.17 -0.49
C ASN A 31 18.10 17.66 -1.89
N GLY A 32 18.29 18.97 -2.04
CA GLY A 32 18.51 19.59 -3.35
C GLY A 32 17.33 19.37 -4.31
N THR A 33 17.57 18.71 -5.45
CA THR A 33 16.55 18.32 -6.44
C THR A 33 15.86 16.99 -6.13
N HIS A 34 16.37 16.22 -5.16
CA HIS A 34 15.85 14.91 -4.81
C HIS A 34 14.83 15.01 -3.66
N GLN A 35 13.78 14.19 -3.75
CA GLN A 35 12.78 14.03 -2.70
C GLN A 35 13.04 12.70 -2.01
N ILE A 36 13.31 12.74 -0.71
CA ILE A 36 13.55 11.55 0.11
C ILE A 36 12.24 11.21 0.81
N PRO A 37 11.55 10.11 0.45
CA PRO A 37 10.33 9.70 1.11
C PRO A 37 10.61 9.33 2.56
N GLN A 38 9.67 9.64 3.44
CA GLN A 38 9.78 9.33 4.86
C GLN A 38 8.56 8.57 5.32
N TYR A 39 8.78 7.68 6.30
CA TYR A 39 7.76 6.81 6.84
C TYR A 39 7.81 6.78 8.37
N GLU A 40 6.64 6.67 9.00
CA GLU A 40 6.55 6.36 10.43
C GLU A 40 7.08 4.95 10.74
N PRO A 41 7.48 4.67 12.00
CA PRO A 41 7.80 3.31 12.42
C PRO A 41 6.66 2.34 12.08
N PRO A 42 6.98 1.11 11.64
CA PRO A 42 5.97 0.17 11.18
C PRO A 42 5.00 -0.21 12.30
N ILE A 43 3.71 -0.23 11.98
CA ILE A 43 2.67 -0.76 12.85
C ILE A 43 2.07 -2.02 12.23
N GLU A 44 1.72 -2.99 13.06
CA GLU A 44 1.05 -4.20 12.60
C GLU A 44 -0.45 -3.96 12.41
N ILE A 45 -0.96 -4.28 11.23
CA ILE A 45 -2.39 -4.22 10.92
C ILE A 45 -2.86 -5.55 10.34
N THR A 46 -4.15 -5.85 10.54
CA THR A 46 -4.79 -7.03 9.97
C THR A 46 -5.50 -6.67 8.67
N VAL A 47 -5.17 -7.36 7.60
CA VAL A 47 -5.72 -7.12 6.26
C VAL A 47 -6.09 -8.41 5.54
N GLN A 48 -6.94 -8.30 4.52
CA GLN A 48 -7.17 -9.36 3.54
C GLN A 48 -6.56 -8.96 2.21
N VAL A 49 -5.75 -9.85 1.63
CA VAL A 49 -5.08 -9.59 0.34
C VAL A 49 -5.74 -10.45 -0.74
N GLN A 50 -6.20 -9.83 -1.81
CA GLN A 50 -6.82 -10.51 -2.95
C GLN A 50 -6.07 -10.20 -4.24
N SER A 51 -6.03 -11.17 -5.15
CA SER A 51 -5.53 -10.96 -6.50
C SER A 51 -6.49 -10.05 -7.28
N LEU A 52 -5.95 -9.11 -8.06
CA LEU A 52 -6.74 -8.34 -9.01
C LEU A 52 -6.81 -9.09 -10.34
N SER A 53 -8.01 -9.20 -10.91
CA SER A 53 -8.19 -9.80 -12.22
C SER A 53 -7.94 -8.77 -13.34
N SER A 54 -7.54 -9.23 -14.53
CA SER A 54 -7.30 -8.33 -15.67
C SER A 54 -8.53 -7.51 -16.09
N SER A 55 -9.75 -7.95 -15.77
CA SER A 55 -10.99 -7.19 -15.96
C SER A 55 -11.15 -6.04 -14.97
N ASP A 56 -10.72 -6.23 -13.72
CA ASP A 56 -10.78 -5.17 -12.69
C ASP A 56 -9.78 -4.04 -13.01
N LEU A 57 -8.70 -4.36 -13.72
CA LEU A 57 -7.66 -3.42 -14.14
C LEU A 57 -8.08 -2.52 -15.31
N GLN A 58 -9.12 -2.86 -16.09
CA GLN A 58 -9.51 -2.07 -17.28
C GLN A 58 -10.03 -0.66 -16.93
N TYR A 59 -10.51 -0.46 -15.71
CA TYR A 59 -10.95 0.86 -15.20
C TYR A 59 -9.85 1.63 -14.46
N VAL A 60 -8.69 1.01 -14.25
CA VAL A 60 -7.52 1.62 -13.63
C VAL A 60 -6.62 2.11 -14.76
N ASN A 61 -6.27 3.40 -14.76
CA ASN A 61 -5.48 4.01 -15.84
C ASN A 61 -4.27 3.14 -16.26
N PHE A 62 -4.16 2.88 -17.57
CA PHE A 62 -3.18 1.99 -18.22
C PHE A 62 -1.71 2.24 -17.83
N THR A 63 -1.37 3.44 -17.34
CA THR A 63 0.00 3.83 -17.00
C THR A 63 0.57 3.09 -15.78
N THR A 64 -0.28 2.54 -14.90
CA THR A 64 0.16 1.84 -13.68
C THR A 64 0.37 0.33 -13.91
N MET A 65 -0.01 -0.22 -15.08
CA MET A 65 -0.05 -1.67 -15.35
C MET A 65 1.32 -2.38 -15.42
N GLN A 66 2.43 -1.66 -15.28
CA GLN A 66 3.75 -2.27 -15.17
C GLN A 66 4.01 -2.64 -13.71
N GLY A 67 3.62 -3.84 -13.30
CA GLY A 67 3.89 -4.38 -11.96
C GLY A 67 2.89 -5.43 -11.51
N GLU A 68 3.24 -6.19 -10.46
CA GLU A 68 2.28 -7.06 -9.80
C GLU A 68 1.34 -6.22 -8.93
N HIS A 69 0.02 -6.36 -9.13
CA HIS A 69 -1.00 -5.63 -8.37
C HIS A 69 -1.83 -6.56 -7.49
N LYS A 70 -2.24 -6.05 -6.33
CA LYS A 70 -3.18 -6.72 -5.43
C LYS A 70 -4.21 -5.73 -4.87
N ALA A 71 -5.39 -6.23 -4.53
CA ALA A 71 -6.36 -5.51 -3.73
C ALA A 71 -6.13 -5.85 -2.25
N VAL A 72 -6.10 -4.84 -1.40
CA VAL A 72 -5.98 -5.00 0.05
C VAL A 72 -7.19 -4.38 0.72
N TYR A 73 -7.80 -5.16 1.61
CA TYR A 73 -8.92 -4.74 2.43
C TYR A 73 -8.42 -4.58 3.86
N SER A 74 -8.60 -3.38 4.42
CA SER A 74 -8.12 -3.04 5.75
C SER A 74 -9.24 -2.43 6.60
N GLU A 75 -9.18 -2.64 7.91
CA GLU A 75 -10.05 -1.97 8.89
C GLU A 75 -9.53 -0.59 9.30
N CYS A 76 -8.36 -0.17 8.79
CA CYS A 76 -7.85 1.18 8.94
C CYS A 76 -7.75 1.89 7.59
N GLN A 77 -7.75 3.22 7.61
CA GLN A 77 -7.55 4.00 6.40
C GLN A 77 -6.10 3.90 5.92
N LEU A 78 -5.94 3.64 4.62
CA LEU A 78 -4.68 3.58 3.90
C LEU A 78 -4.68 4.63 2.79
N TYR A 79 -3.58 5.34 2.63
CA TYR A 79 -3.46 6.51 1.76
C TYR A 79 -2.52 6.23 0.58
N GLY A 80 -2.95 6.63 -0.62
CA GLY A 80 -2.05 6.77 -1.76
C GLY A 80 -1.34 8.11 -1.72
N ALA A 81 -0.50 8.36 -2.73
CA ALA A 81 0.24 9.61 -2.83
C ALA A 81 -0.69 10.84 -2.88
N ASP A 82 -0.40 11.82 -2.02
CA ASP A 82 -1.08 13.11 -1.98
C ASP A 82 -0.07 14.21 -2.34
N ARG A 83 -0.16 14.68 -3.58
CA ARG A 83 0.73 15.72 -4.12
C ARG A 83 0.57 17.07 -3.45
N VAL A 84 -0.63 17.37 -2.91
CA VAL A 84 -0.89 18.65 -2.24
C VAL A 84 -0.22 18.65 -0.87
N ARG A 85 -0.27 17.52 -0.17
CA ARG A 85 0.37 17.34 1.13
C ARG A 85 1.86 16.99 1.05
N GLY A 86 2.36 16.68 -0.15
CA GLY A 86 3.74 16.25 -0.34
C GLY A 86 4.03 14.91 0.32
N THR A 87 3.04 14.03 0.39
CA THR A 87 3.20 12.68 0.94
C THR A 87 3.17 11.65 -0.18
N GLY A 88 3.99 10.62 -0.06
CA GLY A 88 3.92 9.43 -0.89
C GLY A 88 2.70 8.57 -0.55
N GLY A 89 2.64 7.38 -1.15
CA GLY A 89 1.69 6.36 -0.73
C GLY A 89 2.23 5.60 0.48
N ASP A 90 1.31 5.11 1.31
CA ASP A 90 1.62 4.16 2.38
C ASP A 90 2.26 2.89 1.79
N ILE A 91 3.16 2.26 2.55
CA ILE A 91 3.76 0.97 2.18
C ILE A 91 3.22 -0.12 3.10
N LEU A 92 2.81 -1.24 2.50
CA LEU A 92 2.52 -2.47 3.21
C LEU A 92 3.63 -3.49 2.95
N GLU A 93 4.08 -4.18 3.99
CA GLU A 93 5.06 -5.25 3.87
C GLU A 93 4.41 -6.58 4.22
N PHE A 94 4.35 -7.47 3.22
CA PHE A 94 3.78 -8.81 3.36
C PHE A 94 4.30 -9.73 2.25
N TYR A 95 4.33 -11.03 2.52
CA TYR A 95 4.91 -12.05 1.63
C TYR A 95 6.36 -11.73 1.20
N GLY A 96 7.14 -11.10 2.09
CA GLY A 96 8.54 -10.75 1.86
C GLY A 96 8.75 -9.65 0.81
N ARG A 97 7.72 -8.85 0.52
CA ARG A 97 7.79 -7.73 -0.43
C ARG A 97 7.12 -6.48 0.11
N ARG A 98 7.55 -5.33 -0.41
CA ARG A 98 6.90 -4.04 -0.17
C ARG A 98 5.89 -3.73 -1.26
N TRP A 99 4.74 -3.23 -0.83
CA TRP A 99 3.58 -2.97 -1.65
C TRP A 99 3.17 -1.52 -1.45
N LEU A 100 3.35 -0.71 -2.49
CA LEU A 100 2.98 0.70 -2.46
C LEU A 100 1.47 0.83 -2.67
N VAL A 101 0.79 1.55 -1.78
CA VAL A 101 -0.60 1.97 -1.97
C VAL A 101 -0.65 3.02 -3.08
N VAL A 102 -1.17 2.63 -4.24
CA VAL A 102 -1.22 3.49 -5.43
C VAL A 102 -2.57 4.17 -5.59
N GLN A 103 -3.65 3.52 -5.14
CA GLN A 103 -4.99 4.08 -5.24
C GLN A 103 -5.91 3.54 -4.15
N ARG A 104 -6.74 4.41 -3.58
CA ARG A 104 -7.88 4.00 -2.76
C ARG A 104 -9.08 3.75 -3.66
N LEU A 105 -9.56 2.52 -3.67
CA LEU A 105 -10.71 2.09 -4.46
C LEU A 105 -12.01 2.36 -3.71
N GLU A 106 -12.04 2.09 -2.41
CA GLU A 106 -13.20 2.33 -1.56
C GLU A 106 -12.75 2.86 -0.19
N ALA A 107 -13.47 3.84 0.35
CA ALA A 107 -13.17 4.50 1.62
C ALA A 107 -14.44 4.69 2.43
N TYR A 108 -14.59 3.94 3.53
CA TYR A 108 -15.71 4.07 4.44
C TYR A 108 -15.22 4.75 5.72
N GLU A 109 -15.15 6.09 5.69
CA GLU A 109 -14.56 6.90 6.75
C GLU A 109 -15.19 6.66 8.13
N ASN A 110 -16.50 6.38 8.17
CA ASN A 110 -17.23 6.12 9.41
C ASN A 110 -16.86 4.81 10.11
N SER A 111 -16.38 3.79 9.38
CA SER A 111 -15.98 2.50 9.95
C SER A 111 -14.48 2.34 10.05
N GLY A 112 -13.70 3.21 9.42
CA GLY A 112 -12.24 3.05 9.27
C GLY A 112 -11.86 2.08 8.15
N TRP A 113 -12.81 1.36 7.57
CA TRP A 113 -12.56 0.37 6.52
C TRP A 113 -12.17 1.02 5.19
N CYS A 114 -11.22 0.43 4.49
CA CYS A 114 -10.90 0.80 3.12
C CYS A 114 -10.48 -0.40 2.27
N LYS A 115 -10.65 -0.23 0.95
CA LYS A 115 -10.10 -1.09 -0.08
C LYS A 115 -9.11 -0.28 -0.88
N VAL A 116 -7.89 -0.77 -1.00
CA VAL A 116 -6.83 -0.13 -1.77
C VAL A 116 -6.27 -1.07 -2.82
N MET A 117 -5.76 -0.48 -3.89
CA MET A 117 -4.90 -1.15 -4.85
C MET A 117 -3.45 -0.89 -4.44
N VAL A 118 -2.66 -1.97 -4.42
CA VAL A 118 -1.23 -1.91 -4.16
C VAL A 118 -0.44 -2.45 -5.35
N THR A 119 0.79 -1.95 -5.51
CA THR A 119 1.74 -2.40 -6.52
C THR A 119 3.03 -2.86 -5.85
N SER A 120 3.53 -4.03 -6.23
CA SER A 120 4.83 -4.53 -5.75
C SER A 120 5.93 -3.54 -6.13
N GLN A 121 6.73 -3.14 -5.16
CA GLN A 121 7.98 -2.43 -5.39
C GLN A 121 9.13 -3.43 -5.51
N LEU A 122 10.17 -3.05 -6.24
CA LEU A 122 11.37 -3.87 -6.42
C LEU A 122 12.35 -3.71 -5.25
N ASP A 123 12.35 -2.57 -4.54
CA ASP A 123 13.39 -2.24 -3.57
C ASP A 123 12.90 -2.01 -2.13
N HIS A 124 13.82 -2.22 -1.19
CA HIS A 124 13.73 -1.71 0.17
C HIS A 124 14.16 -0.23 0.17
N PRO A 125 13.34 0.73 0.64
CA PRO A 125 13.72 2.14 0.84
C PRO A 125 15.02 2.45 1.60
N GLN A 126 15.69 1.46 2.21
CA GLN A 126 17.04 1.63 2.77
C GLN A 126 18.16 1.40 1.73
N ASP A 127 17.87 0.73 0.63
CA ASP A 127 18.84 0.41 -0.44
C ASP A 127 18.91 1.52 -1.51
N ASP A 128 18.03 2.53 -1.43
CA ASP A 128 18.08 3.75 -2.26
C ASP A 128 19.29 4.67 -1.91
N GLU A 129 20.04 4.34 -0.85
CA GLU A 129 21.36 4.92 -0.56
C GLU A 129 22.50 4.24 -1.33
N ALA A 130 22.21 3.40 -2.34
CA ALA A 130 23.22 2.84 -3.22
C ALA A 130 24.11 3.97 -3.78
N GLU A 131 25.35 3.99 -3.29
CA GLU A 131 26.39 4.94 -3.61
C GLU A 131 26.44 5.17 -5.11
N ILE A 132 26.26 6.42 -5.52
CA ILE A 132 26.79 6.88 -6.80
C ILE A 132 28.31 6.84 -6.59
N GLU A 133 28.94 5.70 -6.89
CA GLU A 133 30.37 5.68 -7.17
C GLU A 133 30.58 6.60 -8.38
N ASP A 134 31.00 7.83 -8.10
CA ASP A 134 31.52 8.79 -9.07
C ASP A 134 32.63 8.10 -9.87
N ASN A 135 32.27 7.57 -11.04
CA ASN A 135 33.23 7.13 -12.03
C ASN A 135 33.30 8.19 -13.14
N ILE A 136 34.48 8.82 -13.18
CA ILE A 136 35.10 9.72 -14.18
C ILE A 136 35.10 11.20 -13.80
#